data_AF-A0A6J5F802-F1
#
_entry.id   AF-A0A6J5F802-F1
#
_cell.length_a   1.000
_cell.length_b   1.000
_cell.length_c   1.000
_cell.angle_alpha   90.00
_cell.angle_beta   90.00
_cell.angle_gamma   90.00
#
_symmetry.space_group_name_H-M   'P 1'
#
loop_
_entity.id
_entity.type
_entity.pdbx_description
1 polymer ?
#
loop_
_entity_poly.entity_id
_entity_poly.type
_entity_poly.pdbx_seq_one_letter_code
_entity_poly.pdbx_strand_id
1 'polypeptide(L)'
;MNNINDIPHFAPSPAAEHGQLQLPASVYFDQAVFECEMACIFSNSALYLGHEQSVPEPNDWRRLLQHEGGRVLVRNEDGVQLLSNVCRHRQALMLGGETGYGGDPLQSSGNLAATGGNIVCPLHRWTYDQKGTLIGAPEFERKPCRNLERFAVTNCHGLLYEGPREPAKDLASVFERPEFDFSGYVLDHIESHTCRYNWKTFIEVYLEDYHVAPFHPGLGNFVNCKAVDWEFGDTYSMQRVAVHDALAHPGSDIYRRWHDRLLDYRGGDAPSFGAIWVAYFPTQMIELYPHVLVVSTLYPKGPQETLNIIEFFYPEEIAAFEREFVEAQRAAYLETMIEDDEIAERMDAGRLRLHRRAVSDAGPYQSPLEDGMRHFHAWYRRALMTSAVGAREVMDKGHALCVMDDSVT
;
A
#
# COMPACT_ATOMS: atom_id res chain seq x y z
N MET A 1 11.42 20.17 17.52
CA MET A 1 10.40 19.25 18.04
C MET A 1 9.07 19.91 17.76
N ASN A 2 8.49 19.63 16.59
CA ASN A 2 7.33 20.35 16.07
C ASN A 2 6.08 19.81 16.76
N ASN A 3 5.47 20.64 17.61
CA ASN A 3 4.18 20.34 18.25
C ASN A 3 3.08 20.45 17.18
N ILE A 4 2.19 19.46 17.09
CA ILE A 4 1.09 19.46 16.11
C ILE A 4 0.20 20.71 16.22
N ASN A 5 0.13 21.30 17.42
CA ASN A 5 -0.66 22.49 17.71
C ASN A 5 -0.05 23.77 17.13
N ASP A 6 1.22 23.75 16.73
CA ASP A 6 1.90 24.87 16.05
C ASP A 6 1.68 24.83 14.52
N ILE A 7 0.99 23.81 13.99
CA ILE A 7 0.52 23.76 12.61
C ILE A 7 -0.85 24.45 12.55
N PRO A 8 -0.97 25.66 11.96
CA PRO A 8 -2.17 26.52 12.09
C PRO A 8 -3.49 25.94 11.56
N HIS A 9 -3.47 24.75 10.96
CA HIS A 9 -4.57 24.18 10.18
C HIS A 9 -5.32 23.02 10.85
N PHE A 10 -4.92 22.58 12.05
CA PHE A 10 -5.51 21.42 12.73
C PHE A 10 -6.41 21.73 13.93
N ALA A 11 -6.63 23.00 14.27
CA ALA A 11 -7.62 23.35 15.30
C ALA A 11 -9.04 23.15 14.74
N PRO A 12 -9.87 22.25 15.31
CA PRO A 12 -11.27 22.17 14.92
C PRO A 12 -11.95 23.49 15.26
N SER A 13 -12.51 24.16 14.25
CA SER A 13 -13.45 25.25 14.51
C SER A 13 -14.67 24.66 15.20
N PRO A 14 -15.13 25.18 16.36
CA PRO A 14 -16.29 24.64 17.08
C PRO A 14 -17.63 24.78 16.33
N ALA A 15 -17.62 25.27 15.08
CA ALA A 15 -18.78 25.60 14.28
C ALA A 15 -18.85 24.85 12.93
N ALA A 16 -18.25 23.66 12.83
CA ALA A 16 -18.33 22.84 11.63
C ALA A 16 -19.67 22.09 11.54
N GLU A 17 -20.77 22.79 11.23
CA GLU A 17 -22.02 22.15 10.78
C GLU A 17 -21.77 21.44 9.44
N HIS A 18 -22.03 20.13 9.38
CA HIS A 18 -22.29 19.24 8.22
C HIS A 18 -21.51 19.41 6.87
N GLY A 19 -20.55 20.32 6.75
CA GLY A 19 -19.92 20.73 5.49
C GLY A 19 -18.44 21.10 5.56
N GLN A 20 -17.75 20.88 6.69
CA GLN A 20 -16.30 21.15 6.87
C GLN A 20 -15.48 19.87 7.06
N LEU A 21 -15.88 18.77 6.40
CA LEU A 21 -15.16 17.50 6.52
C LEU A 21 -14.02 17.34 5.49
N GLN A 22 -13.95 18.16 4.43
CA GLN A 22 -12.79 18.16 3.53
C GLN A 22 -11.52 18.72 4.19
N LEU A 23 -10.36 18.27 3.72
CA LEU A 23 -9.06 18.73 4.21
C LEU A 23 -8.64 20.03 3.50
N PRO A 24 -8.00 20.99 4.21
CA PRO A 24 -7.52 22.22 3.59
C PRO A 24 -6.36 21.93 2.64
N ALA A 25 -6.23 22.70 1.55
CA ALA A 25 -5.22 22.46 0.52
C ALA A 25 -3.77 22.37 1.05
N SER A 26 -3.44 23.02 2.16
CA SER A 26 -2.11 22.94 2.79
C SER A 26 -1.67 21.53 3.18
N VAL A 27 -2.60 20.63 3.56
CA VAL A 27 -2.22 19.28 4.02
C VAL A 27 -1.58 18.42 2.92
N TYR A 28 -1.74 18.81 1.66
CA TYR A 28 -1.22 18.06 0.51
C TYR A 28 0.19 18.53 0.10
N PHE A 29 0.63 19.72 0.52
CA PHE A 29 1.88 20.34 0.03
C PHE A 29 2.91 20.62 1.14
N ASP A 30 2.48 20.79 2.39
CA ASP A 30 3.38 21.18 3.48
C ASP A 30 4.27 20.02 3.95
N GLN A 31 5.58 20.19 3.84
CA GLN A 31 6.58 19.21 4.28
C GLN A 31 6.45 18.87 5.78
N ALA A 32 6.15 19.86 6.63
CA ALA A 32 5.96 19.65 8.06
C ALA A 32 4.72 18.80 8.37
N VAL A 33 3.66 18.90 7.55
CA VAL A 33 2.48 18.04 7.67
C VAL A 33 2.85 16.62 7.27
N PHE A 34 3.58 16.45 6.17
CA PHE A 34 4.06 15.13 5.74
C PHE A 34 4.92 14.44 6.81
N GLU A 35 5.88 15.15 7.41
CA GLU A 35 6.69 14.62 8.52
C GLU A 35 5.83 14.21 9.72
N CYS A 36 4.80 15.01 10.03
CA CYS A 36 3.84 14.69 11.08
C CYS A 36 3.03 13.42 10.73
N GLU A 37 2.58 13.27 9.49
CA GLU A 37 1.88 12.07 9.01
C GLU A 37 2.77 10.83 9.18
N MET A 38 4.04 10.90 8.78
CA MET A 38 4.97 9.78 8.93
C MET A 38 5.14 9.36 10.39
N ALA A 39 5.24 10.33 11.31
CA ALA A 39 5.45 10.10 12.74
C ALA A 39 4.18 9.77 13.54
N CYS A 40 3.01 10.12 13.04
CA CYS A 40 1.74 9.94 13.76
C CYS A 40 0.88 8.84 13.15
N ILE A 41 0.81 8.77 11.82
CA ILE A 41 -0.01 7.80 11.10
C ILE A 41 0.80 6.56 10.77
N PHE A 42 1.84 6.70 9.94
CA PHE A 42 2.53 5.53 9.38
C PHE A 42 3.26 4.70 10.43
N SER A 43 3.94 5.34 11.39
CA SER A 43 4.60 4.63 12.49
C SER A 43 3.64 3.89 13.44
N ASN A 44 2.35 4.20 13.40
CA ASN A 44 1.29 3.57 14.22
C ASN A 44 0.33 2.70 13.39
N SER A 45 0.70 2.36 12.14
CA SER A 45 -0.12 1.59 11.21
C SER A 45 0.49 0.21 10.94
N ALA A 46 -0.30 -0.70 10.34
CA ALA A 46 0.25 -1.90 9.72
C ALA A 46 0.66 -1.53 8.28
N LEU A 47 1.97 -1.49 8.03
CA LEU A 47 2.55 -1.20 6.73
C LEU A 47 2.72 -2.49 5.95
N TYR A 48 2.10 -2.56 4.79
CA TYR A 48 2.19 -3.72 3.92
C TYR A 48 3.58 -3.81 3.28
N LEU A 49 4.10 -5.04 3.20
CA LEU A 49 5.44 -5.35 2.69
C LEU A 49 5.40 -6.01 1.32
N GLY A 50 4.29 -6.65 0.96
CA GLY A 50 4.11 -7.51 -0.21
C GLY A 50 3.47 -8.85 0.19
N HIS A 51 3.13 -9.67 -0.81
CA HIS A 51 2.51 -10.97 -0.55
C HIS A 51 3.55 -12.07 -0.39
N GLU A 52 3.23 -13.13 0.34
CA GLU A 52 4.13 -14.26 0.53
C GLU A 52 4.40 -15.07 -0.75
N GLN A 53 3.47 -15.00 -1.71
CA GLN A 53 3.60 -15.55 -3.07
C GLN A 53 4.61 -14.78 -3.93
N SER A 54 5.15 -13.67 -3.42
CA SER A 54 6.26 -12.97 -4.06
C SER A 54 7.62 -13.68 -3.89
N VAL A 55 7.66 -14.65 -2.98
CA VAL A 55 8.77 -15.57 -2.69
C VAL A 55 8.22 -16.98 -2.40
N PRO A 56 7.54 -17.66 -3.33
CA PRO A 56 6.73 -18.85 -3.04
C PRO A 56 7.56 -20.07 -2.60
N GLU A 57 8.77 -20.24 -3.13
CA GLU A 57 9.58 -21.44 -2.91
C GLU A 57 10.72 -21.22 -1.90
N PRO A 58 11.22 -22.27 -1.22
CA PRO A 58 12.41 -22.17 -0.39
C PRO A 58 13.58 -21.53 -1.15
N ASN A 59 14.31 -20.64 -0.47
CA ASN A 59 15.41 -19.85 -1.03
C ASN A 59 14.99 -18.71 -1.97
N ASP A 60 13.71 -18.54 -2.27
CA ASP A 60 13.27 -17.38 -3.02
C ASP A 60 13.52 -16.11 -2.23
N TRP A 61 13.91 -15.07 -2.96
CA TRP A 61 14.08 -13.73 -2.43
C TRP A 61 13.47 -12.69 -3.34
N ARG A 62 13.00 -11.60 -2.74
CA ARG A 62 12.49 -10.42 -3.45
C ARG A 62 12.89 -9.13 -2.75
N ARG A 63 13.45 -8.20 -3.52
CA ARG A 63 13.74 -6.83 -3.07
C ARG A 63 12.44 -6.04 -2.90
N LEU A 64 12.38 -5.24 -1.85
CA LEU A 64 11.27 -4.30 -1.63
C LEU A 64 11.54 -3.00 -2.40
N LEU A 65 10.76 -2.75 -3.46
CA LEU A 65 10.88 -1.55 -4.32
C LEU A 65 10.58 -0.26 -3.54
N GLN A 66 9.61 -0.31 -2.63
CA GLN A 66 9.27 0.79 -1.74
C GLN A 66 10.43 1.22 -0.83
N HIS A 67 11.39 0.33 -0.59
CA HIS A 67 12.61 0.59 0.16
C HIS A 67 13.86 0.68 -0.72
N GLU A 68 13.69 0.93 -2.02
CA GLU A 68 14.79 1.09 -2.99
C GLU A 68 15.76 -0.11 -2.96
N GLY A 69 15.21 -1.32 -2.73
CA GLY A 69 15.97 -2.55 -2.63
C GLY A 69 16.87 -2.68 -1.40
N GLY A 70 16.82 -1.76 -0.44
CA GLY A 70 17.58 -1.81 0.81
C GLY A 70 17.11 -2.90 1.79
N ARG A 71 15.92 -3.46 1.56
CA ARG A 71 15.33 -4.56 2.33
C ARG A 71 14.87 -5.67 1.39
N VAL A 72 14.90 -6.91 1.87
CA VAL A 72 14.63 -8.11 1.08
C VAL A 72 13.80 -9.12 1.85
N LEU A 73 12.76 -9.65 1.20
CA LEU A 73 12.03 -10.83 1.65
C LEU A 73 12.80 -12.08 1.24
N VAL A 74 12.93 -13.06 2.14
CA VAL A 74 13.59 -14.35 1.88
C VAL A 74 12.75 -15.47 2.49
N ARG A 75 12.38 -16.49 1.71
CA ARG A 75 11.70 -17.68 2.24
C ARG A 75 12.71 -18.71 2.74
N ASN A 76 12.56 -19.11 3.99
CA ASN A 76 13.29 -20.21 4.62
C ASN A 76 12.34 -21.19 5.31
N GLU A 77 12.88 -22.16 6.04
CA GLU A 77 12.10 -23.19 6.75
C GLU A 77 11.18 -22.61 7.86
N ASP A 78 11.49 -21.44 8.40
CA ASP A 78 10.68 -20.75 9.42
C ASP A 78 9.61 -19.83 8.79
N GLY A 79 9.50 -19.79 7.45
CA GLY A 79 8.61 -18.91 6.70
C GLY A 79 9.34 -17.73 6.04
N VAL A 80 8.60 -16.65 5.75
CA VAL A 80 9.16 -15.46 5.09
C VAL A 80 9.84 -14.55 6.11
N GLN A 81 11.11 -14.25 5.88
CA GLN A 81 11.92 -13.33 6.67
C GLN A 81 12.08 -11.99 5.95
N LEU A 82 12.15 -10.89 6.71
CA LEU A 82 12.53 -9.58 6.19
C LEU A 82 13.90 -9.17 6.74
N LEU A 83 14.86 -9.02 5.84
CA LEU A 83 16.26 -8.75 6.16
C LEU A 83 16.74 -7.44 5.53
N SER A 84 17.78 -6.85 6.12
CA SER A 84 18.54 -5.81 5.43
C SER A 84 19.29 -6.41 4.24
N ASN A 85 19.16 -5.80 3.07
CA ASN A 85 19.90 -6.17 1.86
C ASN A 85 21.26 -5.45 1.77
N VAL A 86 21.68 -4.78 2.84
CA VAL A 86 22.91 -3.97 2.89
C VAL A 86 23.99 -4.71 3.66
N CYS A 87 25.11 -5.00 2.98
CA CYS A 87 26.22 -5.72 3.57
C CYS A 87 26.84 -4.96 4.75
N ARG A 88 27.07 -5.64 5.87
CA ARG A 88 27.65 -5.07 7.09
C ARG A 88 29.14 -4.72 7.00
N HIS A 89 29.83 -5.10 5.92
CA HIS A 89 31.24 -4.74 5.70
C HIS A 89 31.39 -3.30 5.19
N ARG A 90 30.93 -3.05 3.96
CA ARG A 90 31.05 -1.74 3.27
C ARG A 90 29.78 -1.36 2.52
N GLN A 91 28.62 -1.69 3.11
CA GLN A 91 27.30 -1.17 2.72
C GLN A 91 26.87 -1.44 1.27
N ALA A 92 27.44 -2.45 0.63
CA ALA A 92 27.00 -2.86 -0.71
C ALA A 92 25.61 -3.52 -0.65
N LEU A 93 24.76 -3.20 -1.63
CA LEU A 93 23.58 -4.03 -1.92
C LEU A 93 24.03 -5.44 -2.31
N MET A 94 23.37 -6.45 -1.75
CA MET A 94 23.81 -7.85 -1.91
C MET A 94 23.01 -8.62 -2.96
N LEU A 95 21.68 -8.56 -2.88
CA LEU A 95 20.75 -9.22 -3.79
C LEU A 95 20.16 -8.19 -4.75
N GLY A 96 20.11 -8.52 -6.03
CA GLY A 96 19.82 -7.57 -7.10
C GLY A 96 20.83 -6.42 -7.16
N GLY A 97 20.59 -5.43 -8.02
CA GLY A 97 21.44 -4.25 -8.09
C GLY A 97 20.91 -3.22 -9.08
N GLU A 98 21.55 -2.07 -9.15
CA GLU A 98 21.30 -0.98 -10.12
C GLU A 98 22.57 -0.69 -10.95
N THR A 99 23.58 -1.54 -10.83
CA THR A 99 24.93 -1.28 -11.34
C THR A 99 25.15 -1.96 -12.69
N GLY A 100 25.51 -1.18 -13.71
CA GLY A 100 25.59 -1.60 -15.12
C GLY A 100 26.72 -2.58 -15.52
N TYR A 101 27.31 -3.33 -14.59
CA TYR A 101 28.28 -4.38 -14.91
C TYR A 101 27.84 -5.74 -14.35
N GLY A 102 27.20 -6.53 -15.21
CA GLY A 102 27.07 -7.99 -15.06
C GLY A 102 25.88 -8.51 -14.22
N GLY A 103 25.09 -7.64 -13.61
CA GLY A 103 23.78 -7.97 -13.05
C GLY A 103 22.68 -7.27 -13.86
N ASP A 104 21.52 -7.91 -13.98
CA ASP A 104 20.34 -7.22 -14.51
C ASP A 104 19.90 -6.18 -13.46
N PRO A 105 19.99 -4.87 -13.74
CA PRO A 105 19.55 -3.84 -12.79
C PRO A 105 18.06 -3.97 -12.45
N LEU A 106 17.30 -4.68 -13.29
CA LEU A 106 15.88 -4.98 -13.13
C LEU A 106 15.64 -6.26 -12.31
N GLN A 107 16.66 -6.98 -11.84
CA GLN A 107 16.45 -8.23 -11.09
C GLN A 107 15.85 -7.95 -9.71
N SER A 108 14.53 -7.85 -9.64
CA SER A 108 13.79 -7.59 -8.41
C SER A 108 13.67 -8.83 -7.51
N SER A 109 13.91 -10.02 -8.06
CA SER A 109 13.74 -11.31 -7.37
C SER A 109 14.67 -12.39 -7.92
N GLY A 110 14.81 -13.48 -7.18
CA GLY A 110 15.57 -14.66 -7.60
C GLY A 110 15.54 -15.76 -6.54
N ASN A 111 16.41 -16.76 -6.70
CA ASN A 111 16.52 -17.89 -5.78
C ASN A 111 17.98 -18.09 -5.33
N LEU A 112 18.20 -18.38 -4.04
CA LEU A 112 19.54 -18.57 -3.46
C LEU A 112 20.13 -19.98 -3.67
N ALA A 113 19.48 -20.88 -4.43
CA ALA A 113 19.97 -22.24 -4.67
C ALA A 113 21.39 -22.26 -5.26
N ALA A 114 21.71 -21.33 -6.16
CA ALA A 114 23.04 -21.21 -6.78
C ALA A 114 24.16 -20.90 -5.78
N THR A 115 23.82 -20.39 -4.60
CA THR A 115 24.75 -20.07 -3.49
C THR A 115 24.55 -21.01 -2.29
N GLY A 116 23.91 -22.17 -2.50
CA GLY A 116 23.64 -23.14 -1.44
C GLY A 116 22.70 -22.59 -0.37
N GLY A 117 21.76 -21.72 -0.75
CA GLY A 117 20.80 -21.07 0.14
C GLY A 117 21.32 -19.80 0.82
N ASN A 118 22.54 -19.34 0.53
CA ASN A 118 23.17 -18.23 1.27
C ASN A 118 23.08 -16.89 0.54
N ILE A 119 22.99 -15.81 1.32
CA ILE A 119 23.10 -14.44 0.82
C ILE A 119 24.59 -14.08 0.75
N VAL A 120 25.12 -13.91 -0.45
CA VAL A 120 26.55 -13.67 -0.67
C VAL A 120 26.77 -12.26 -1.20
N CYS A 121 27.46 -11.42 -0.45
CA CYS A 121 27.82 -10.07 -0.91
C CYS A 121 28.72 -10.14 -2.16
N PRO A 122 28.38 -9.43 -3.25
CA PRO A 122 29.10 -9.55 -4.52
C PRO A 122 30.52 -8.97 -4.48
N LEU A 123 30.83 -8.10 -3.52
CA LEU A 123 32.13 -7.42 -3.46
C LEU A 123 33.24 -8.29 -2.86
N HIS A 124 33.04 -8.74 -1.62
CA HIS A 124 34.08 -9.42 -0.84
C HIS A 124 33.64 -10.80 -0.35
N ARG A 125 32.52 -11.32 -0.86
CA ARG A 125 31.97 -12.63 -0.50
C ARG A 125 31.76 -12.81 1.00
N TRP A 126 31.37 -11.75 1.70
CA TRP A 126 30.76 -11.90 3.02
C TRP A 126 29.44 -12.65 2.85
N THR A 127 29.30 -13.74 3.58
CA THR A 127 28.23 -14.71 3.38
C THR A 127 27.37 -14.79 4.63
N TYR A 128 26.07 -14.64 4.43
CA TYR A 128 25.04 -14.75 5.45
C TYR A 128 24.12 -15.92 5.15
N ASP A 129 23.64 -16.59 6.18
CA ASP A 129 22.55 -17.56 6.02
C ASP A 129 21.20 -16.84 5.76
N GLN A 130 20.14 -17.62 5.53
CA GLN A 130 18.78 -17.10 5.30
C GLN A 130 18.13 -16.44 6.51
N LYS A 131 18.76 -16.53 7.69
CA LYS A 131 18.34 -15.85 8.93
C LYS A 131 19.17 -14.58 9.16
N GLY A 132 20.03 -14.20 8.20
CA GLY A 132 20.91 -13.04 8.27
C GLY A 132 22.13 -13.21 9.17
N THR A 133 22.44 -14.40 9.65
CA THR A 133 23.62 -14.65 10.46
C THR A 133 24.86 -14.64 9.59
N LEU A 134 25.90 -13.89 9.98
CA LEU A 134 27.17 -13.93 9.25
C LEU A 134 27.85 -15.29 9.47
N ILE A 135 28.01 -16.06 8.39
CA ILE A 135 28.64 -17.38 8.43
C ILE A 135 30.05 -17.37 7.84
N GLY A 136 30.35 -16.46 6.91
CA GLY A 136 31.68 -16.33 6.29
C GLY A 136 32.12 -14.88 6.10
N ALA A 137 33.37 -14.60 6.46
CA ALA A 137 34.06 -13.32 6.20
C ALA A 137 35.49 -13.64 5.74
N PRO A 138 35.75 -13.72 4.41
CA PRO A 138 37.07 -14.07 3.89
C PRO A 138 38.17 -13.15 4.40
N GLU A 139 39.37 -13.71 4.62
CA GLU A 139 40.58 -12.99 5.09
C GLU A 139 40.49 -12.39 6.51
N PHE A 140 39.45 -12.68 7.28
CA PHE A 140 39.40 -12.35 8.70
C PHE A 140 39.89 -13.55 9.55
N GLU A 141 40.95 -13.34 10.34
CA GLU A 141 41.44 -14.36 11.30
C GLU A 141 40.33 -14.83 12.26
N ARG A 142 39.47 -13.89 12.67
CA ARG A 142 38.28 -14.15 13.47
C ARG A 142 37.06 -13.52 12.82
N LYS A 143 36.01 -14.33 12.63
CA LYS A 143 34.72 -13.88 12.09
C LYS A 143 34.13 -12.75 12.94
N PRO A 144 33.85 -11.57 12.36
CA PRO A 144 33.20 -10.48 13.07
C PRO A 144 31.76 -10.83 13.50
N CYS A 145 31.29 -10.27 14.61
CA CYS A 145 29.89 -10.41 15.04
C CYS A 145 29.02 -9.34 14.36
N ARG A 146 28.79 -9.47 13.05
CA ARG A 146 28.09 -8.49 12.22
C ARG A 146 26.99 -9.13 11.36
N ASN A 147 25.94 -9.63 12.02
CA ASN A 147 24.74 -10.17 11.34
C ASN A 147 23.95 -9.08 10.60
N LEU A 148 23.14 -9.46 9.63
CA LEU A 148 22.14 -8.56 9.04
C LEU A 148 21.12 -8.15 10.09
N GLU A 149 20.59 -6.95 9.93
CA GLU A 149 19.39 -6.55 10.67
C GLU A 149 18.19 -7.38 10.20
N ARG A 150 17.38 -7.81 11.16
CA ARG A 150 16.14 -8.53 10.94
C ARG A 150 14.98 -7.64 11.38
N PHE A 151 13.95 -7.61 10.56
CA PHE A 151 12.74 -6.84 10.84
C PHE A 151 11.61 -7.79 11.19
N ALA A 152 10.71 -7.35 12.07
CA ALA A 152 9.51 -8.12 12.40
C ALA A 152 8.59 -8.18 11.18
N VAL A 153 7.97 -9.35 10.96
CA VAL A 153 6.98 -9.56 9.90
C VAL A 153 5.80 -10.30 10.52
N THR A 154 4.60 -9.82 10.22
CA THR A 154 3.34 -10.48 10.55
C THR A 154 2.68 -10.92 9.25
N ASN A 155 2.33 -12.21 9.16
CA ASN A 155 1.54 -12.74 8.03
C ASN A 155 0.06 -12.78 8.42
N CYS A 156 -0.80 -12.22 7.57
CA CYS A 156 -2.25 -12.28 7.68
C CYS A 156 -2.82 -12.70 6.32
N HIS A 157 -3.30 -13.94 6.18
CA HIS A 157 -3.83 -14.48 4.92
C HIS A 157 -2.86 -14.35 3.73
N GLY A 158 -1.56 -14.50 3.96
CA GLY A 158 -0.52 -14.36 2.92
C GLY A 158 -0.02 -12.92 2.72
N LEU A 159 -0.75 -11.92 3.20
CA LEU A 159 -0.36 -10.52 3.20
C LEU A 159 0.66 -10.26 4.32
N LEU A 160 1.85 -9.76 3.99
CA LEU A 160 2.92 -9.53 4.96
C LEU A 160 2.95 -8.08 5.42
N TYR A 161 3.06 -7.86 6.73
CA TYR A 161 3.03 -6.53 7.34
C TYR A 161 4.16 -6.31 8.34
N GLU A 162 4.49 -5.03 8.55
CA GLU A 162 5.24 -4.55 9.70
C GLU A 162 4.48 -3.42 10.43
N GLY A 163 4.85 -3.15 11.67
CA GLY A 163 4.24 -2.08 12.47
C GLY A 163 3.38 -2.60 13.64
N PRO A 164 2.83 -1.70 14.46
CA PRO A 164 2.23 -2.06 15.74
C PRO A 164 0.77 -2.52 15.66
N ARG A 165 0.06 -2.29 14.55
CA ARG A 165 -1.33 -2.77 14.39
C ARG A 165 -1.36 -4.24 14.00
N GLU A 166 -2.51 -4.88 14.24
CA GLU A 166 -2.73 -6.29 13.98
C GLU A 166 -3.78 -6.47 12.88
N PRO A 167 -3.39 -6.60 11.58
CA PRO A 167 -4.32 -6.72 10.45
C PRO A 167 -5.38 -7.82 10.62
N ALA A 168 -5.01 -8.94 11.25
CA ALA A 168 -5.93 -10.04 11.52
C ALA A 168 -7.09 -9.65 12.45
N LYS A 169 -6.91 -8.65 13.32
CA LYS A 169 -7.97 -8.09 14.16
C LYS A 169 -8.70 -6.96 13.43
N ASP A 170 -7.94 -6.05 12.82
CA ASP A 170 -8.47 -4.86 12.17
C ASP A 170 -9.41 -5.20 11.00
N LEU A 171 -9.15 -6.32 10.31
CA LEU A 171 -9.91 -6.80 9.14
C LEU A 171 -10.63 -8.13 9.39
N ALA A 172 -10.85 -8.52 10.65
CA ALA A 172 -11.45 -9.83 10.98
C ALA A 172 -12.80 -10.08 10.27
N SER A 173 -13.71 -9.10 10.31
CA SER A 173 -15.02 -9.15 9.64
C SER A 173 -14.95 -9.18 8.10
N VAL A 174 -13.83 -8.74 7.53
CA VAL A 174 -13.59 -8.81 6.08
C VAL A 174 -13.12 -10.22 5.73
N PHE A 175 -12.12 -10.74 6.45
CA PHE A 175 -11.54 -12.08 6.19
C PHE A 175 -12.45 -13.26 6.57
N GLU A 176 -13.50 -13.04 7.36
CA GLU A 176 -14.55 -14.05 7.60
C GLU A 176 -15.42 -14.32 6.36
N ARG A 177 -15.36 -13.46 5.33
CA ARG A 177 -16.17 -13.57 4.12
C ARG A 177 -15.54 -14.50 3.10
N PRO A 178 -16.34 -15.33 2.41
CA PRO A 178 -15.82 -16.24 1.38
C PRO A 178 -15.06 -15.55 0.25
N GLU A 179 -15.43 -14.32 -0.11
CA GLU A 179 -14.75 -13.57 -1.18
C GLU A 179 -13.28 -13.23 -0.86
N PHE A 180 -12.91 -13.22 0.42
CA PHE A 180 -11.54 -12.90 0.88
C PHE A 180 -10.73 -14.14 1.26
N ASP A 181 -11.16 -15.33 0.81
CA ASP A 181 -10.31 -16.52 0.81
C ASP A 181 -9.37 -16.49 -0.40
N PHE A 182 -8.11 -16.17 -0.16
CA PHE A 182 -7.06 -16.11 -1.18
C PHE A 182 -6.40 -17.47 -1.46
N SER A 183 -6.91 -18.55 -0.87
CA SER A 183 -6.39 -19.89 -1.10
C SER A 183 -6.45 -20.25 -2.59
N GLY A 184 -5.32 -20.70 -3.15
CA GLY A 184 -5.21 -21.05 -4.57
C GLY A 184 -5.01 -19.86 -5.51
N TYR A 185 -4.94 -18.62 -5.00
CA TYR A 185 -4.47 -17.49 -5.80
C TYR A 185 -2.94 -17.49 -5.87
N VAL A 186 -2.42 -17.25 -7.07
CA VAL A 186 -0.98 -17.14 -7.34
C VAL A 186 -0.65 -15.74 -7.86
N LEU A 187 0.53 -15.25 -7.51
CA LEU A 187 1.03 -13.96 -8.00
C LEU A 187 1.44 -14.09 -9.47
N ASP A 188 0.84 -13.28 -10.35
CA ASP A 188 1.17 -13.25 -11.78
C ASP A 188 2.11 -12.07 -12.13
N HIS A 189 1.79 -10.88 -11.65
CA HIS A 189 2.49 -9.65 -12.03
C HIS A 189 2.58 -8.66 -10.88
N ILE A 190 3.66 -7.86 -10.86
CA ILE A 190 3.80 -6.69 -10.00
C ILE A 190 4.07 -5.49 -10.90
N GLU A 191 3.22 -4.48 -10.80
CA GLU A 191 3.40 -3.18 -11.44
C GLU A 191 3.89 -2.16 -10.41
N SER A 192 4.80 -1.28 -10.83
CA SER A 192 5.25 -0.15 -10.01
C SER A 192 4.98 1.15 -10.75
N HIS A 193 4.22 2.04 -10.11
CA HIS A 193 3.78 3.29 -10.72
C HIS A 193 4.15 4.48 -9.83
N THR A 194 4.73 5.53 -10.39
CA THR A 194 5.12 6.72 -9.64
C THR A 194 4.10 7.83 -9.87
N CYS A 195 3.32 8.12 -8.84
CA CYS A 195 2.32 9.18 -8.83
C CYS A 195 2.97 10.52 -8.45
N ARG A 196 2.74 11.57 -9.25
CA ARG A 196 3.31 12.92 -9.02
C ARG A 196 2.37 13.83 -8.21
N TYR A 197 1.76 13.26 -7.18
CA TYR A 197 0.81 13.93 -6.31
C TYR A 197 0.81 13.29 -4.92
N ASN A 198 0.14 13.95 -3.97
CA ASN A 198 0.10 13.50 -2.58
C ASN A 198 -0.66 12.17 -2.43
N TRP A 199 -0.18 11.28 -1.54
CA TRP A 199 -0.81 9.98 -1.28
C TRP A 199 -2.30 10.08 -0.90
N LYS A 200 -2.70 11.14 -0.19
CA LYS A 200 -4.10 11.38 0.18
C LYS A 200 -4.99 11.64 -1.02
N THR A 201 -4.47 12.29 -2.07
CA THR A 201 -5.22 12.52 -3.31
C THR A 201 -5.58 11.20 -3.97
N PHE A 202 -4.64 10.23 -4.02
CA PHE A 202 -4.92 8.89 -4.55
C PHE A 202 -6.04 8.21 -3.74
N ILE A 203 -5.90 8.16 -2.41
CA ILE A 203 -6.88 7.51 -1.53
C ILE A 203 -8.26 8.18 -1.63
N GLU A 204 -8.31 9.49 -1.84
CA GLU A 204 -9.57 10.20 -2.06
C GLU A 204 -10.26 9.80 -3.36
N VAL A 205 -9.52 9.68 -4.47
CA VAL A 205 -10.06 9.19 -5.76
C VAL A 205 -10.57 7.75 -5.60
N TYR A 206 -9.81 6.88 -4.94
CA TYR A 206 -10.23 5.48 -4.70
C TYR A 206 -11.50 5.36 -3.83
N LEU A 207 -11.68 6.26 -2.86
CA LEU A 207 -12.77 6.21 -1.88
C LEU A 207 -14.03 6.98 -2.29
N GLU A 208 -14.17 7.27 -3.58
CA GLU A 208 -15.40 7.80 -4.14
C GLU A 208 -15.76 7.20 -5.49
N ASP A 209 -17.06 6.94 -5.65
CA ASP A 209 -17.63 6.31 -6.84
C ASP A 209 -18.29 7.35 -7.78
N TYR A 210 -18.20 8.64 -7.45
CA TYR A 210 -18.94 9.70 -8.14
C TYR A 210 -18.31 10.06 -9.49
N HIS A 211 -16.98 9.97 -9.61
CA HIS A 211 -16.27 10.16 -10.88
C HIS A 211 -16.41 8.97 -11.84
N VAL A 212 -16.78 7.78 -11.36
CA VAL A 212 -16.64 6.55 -12.14
C VAL A 212 -17.45 6.59 -13.44
N ALA A 213 -18.76 6.85 -13.35
CA ALA A 213 -19.62 6.90 -14.54
C ALA A 213 -19.26 8.03 -15.54
N PRO A 214 -18.94 9.27 -15.12
CA PRO A 214 -18.58 10.33 -16.06
C PRO A 214 -17.14 10.27 -16.60
N PHE A 215 -16.19 9.65 -15.89
CA PHE A 215 -14.76 9.71 -16.23
C PHE A 215 -14.21 8.40 -16.80
N HIS A 216 -14.69 7.24 -16.34
CA HIS A 216 -14.20 5.94 -16.81
C HIS A 216 -15.16 5.31 -17.81
N PRO A 217 -14.93 5.45 -19.13
CA PRO A 217 -15.79 4.82 -20.13
C PRO A 217 -15.80 3.30 -19.96
N GLY A 218 -14.66 2.66 -19.69
CA GLY A 218 -14.55 1.22 -19.46
C GLY A 218 -15.19 0.80 -18.13
N LEU A 219 -14.57 1.19 -17.01
CA LEU A 219 -15.02 0.79 -15.66
C LEU A 219 -16.49 1.17 -15.38
N GLY A 220 -16.92 2.36 -15.80
CA GLY A 220 -18.29 2.83 -15.60
C GLY A 220 -19.37 2.01 -16.32
N ASN A 221 -18.97 1.15 -17.27
CA ASN A 221 -19.85 0.16 -17.92
C ASN A 221 -19.63 -1.27 -17.43
N PHE A 222 -18.71 -1.48 -16.49
CA PHE A 222 -18.49 -2.77 -15.83
C PHE A 222 -19.13 -2.83 -14.44
N VAL A 223 -19.03 -1.74 -13.66
CA VAL A 223 -19.62 -1.64 -12.32
C VAL A 223 -20.85 -0.72 -12.29
N ASN A 224 -21.76 -0.97 -11.35
CA ASN A 224 -22.90 -0.11 -11.07
C ASN A 224 -22.74 0.58 -9.70
N CYS A 225 -22.06 1.72 -9.71
CA CYS A 225 -21.84 2.57 -8.53
C CYS A 225 -23.12 3.13 -7.90
N LYS A 226 -24.26 3.15 -8.61
CA LYS A 226 -25.55 3.54 -8.00
C LYS A 226 -26.08 2.49 -7.01
N ALA A 227 -25.56 1.28 -7.10
CA ALA A 227 -25.84 0.17 -6.20
C ALA A 227 -24.60 -0.16 -5.35
N VAL A 228 -23.94 0.89 -4.84
CA VAL A 228 -22.85 0.76 -3.86
C VAL A 228 -23.40 0.44 -2.47
N ASP A 229 -22.76 -0.52 -1.81
CA ASP A 229 -22.97 -0.85 -0.40
C ASP A 229 -21.68 -0.59 0.38
N TRP A 230 -21.74 0.34 1.34
CA TRP A 230 -20.60 0.77 2.13
C TRP A 230 -20.57 0.08 3.49
N GLU A 231 -19.38 -0.34 3.89
CA GLU A 231 -19.06 -0.75 5.24
C GLU A 231 -17.87 0.05 5.77
N PHE A 232 -17.96 0.48 7.03
CA PHE A 232 -16.92 1.27 7.68
C PHE A 232 -16.48 0.59 8.98
N GLY A 233 -15.20 0.28 9.07
CA GLY A 233 -14.53 -0.10 10.31
C GLY A 233 -13.68 1.05 10.85
N ASP A 234 -13.07 0.88 12.02
CA ASP A 234 -12.28 1.97 12.64
C ASP A 234 -11.07 2.38 11.80
N THR A 235 -10.49 1.45 11.05
CA THR A 235 -9.26 1.61 10.26
C THR A 235 -9.39 1.12 8.82
N TYR A 236 -10.61 0.84 8.36
CA TYR A 236 -10.84 0.45 6.97
C TYR A 236 -12.20 0.95 6.45
N SER A 237 -12.31 1.06 5.13
CA SER A 237 -13.60 1.18 4.45
C SER A 237 -13.69 0.07 3.40
N MET A 238 -14.90 -0.40 3.14
CA MET A 238 -15.17 -1.33 2.05
C MET A 238 -16.38 -0.85 1.28
N GLN A 239 -16.26 -0.80 -0.04
CA GLN A 239 -17.39 -0.56 -0.94
C GLN A 239 -17.57 -1.79 -1.83
N ARG A 240 -18.81 -2.30 -1.86
CA ARG A 240 -19.22 -3.36 -2.78
C ARG A 240 -20.11 -2.76 -3.84
N VAL A 241 -19.74 -2.93 -5.10
CA VAL A 241 -20.52 -2.45 -6.26
C VAL A 241 -21.04 -3.61 -7.08
N ALA A 242 -22.31 -3.50 -7.47
CA ALA A 242 -22.94 -4.49 -8.35
C ALA A 242 -22.31 -4.48 -9.74
N VAL A 243 -22.50 -5.57 -10.49
CA VAL A 243 -22.17 -5.60 -11.91
C VAL A 243 -23.11 -4.66 -12.67
N HIS A 244 -22.59 -3.99 -13.70
CA HIS A 244 -23.42 -3.14 -14.56
C HIS A 244 -24.31 -3.99 -15.46
N ASP A 245 -25.59 -3.62 -15.59
CA ASP A 245 -26.58 -4.33 -16.41
C ASP A 245 -26.19 -4.39 -17.91
N ALA A 246 -25.25 -3.54 -18.32
CA ALA A 246 -24.77 -3.43 -19.69
C ALA A 246 -23.38 -4.05 -19.90
N LEU A 247 -23.07 -5.25 -19.36
CA LEU A 247 -21.86 -5.98 -19.78
C LEU A 247 -21.75 -6.15 -21.31
N ALA A 248 -22.87 -6.05 -22.04
CA ALA A 248 -22.93 -6.01 -23.50
C ALA A 248 -22.40 -4.70 -24.15
N HIS A 249 -22.21 -3.63 -23.38
CA HIS A 249 -21.74 -2.31 -23.83
C HIS A 249 -20.49 -1.89 -23.04
N PRO A 250 -19.32 -2.42 -23.39
CA PRO A 250 -18.12 -2.34 -22.54
C PRO A 250 -17.48 -0.96 -22.38
N GLY A 251 -17.96 0.05 -23.11
CA GLY A 251 -17.48 1.44 -23.02
C GLY A 251 -16.08 1.71 -23.59
N SER A 252 -15.15 0.75 -23.55
CA SER A 252 -13.84 0.80 -24.21
C SER A 252 -13.50 -0.52 -24.92
N ASP A 253 -12.53 -0.47 -25.83
CA ASP A 253 -12.01 -1.67 -26.51
C ASP A 253 -11.25 -2.59 -25.54
N ILE A 254 -10.60 -2.01 -24.52
CA ILE A 254 -9.83 -2.76 -23.52
C ILE A 254 -10.79 -3.52 -22.60
N TYR A 255 -11.80 -2.84 -22.04
CA TYR A 255 -12.83 -3.47 -21.22
C TYR A 255 -13.64 -4.49 -22.02
N ARG A 256 -13.88 -4.27 -23.32
CA ARG A 256 -14.55 -5.29 -24.16
C ARG A 256 -13.84 -6.63 -24.10
N ARG A 257 -12.52 -6.64 -24.28
CA ARG A 257 -11.74 -7.89 -24.23
C ARG A 257 -11.86 -8.58 -22.88
N TRP A 258 -11.86 -7.81 -21.80
CA TRP A 258 -12.03 -8.38 -20.47
C TRP A 258 -13.44 -8.93 -20.25
N HIS A 259 -14.48 -8.20 -20.65
CA HIS A 259 -15.87 -8.67 -20.60
C HIS A 259 -16.03 -9.99 -21.36
N ASP A 260 -15.52 -10.07 -22.58
CA ASP A 260 -15.60 -11.26 -23.43
C ASP A 260 -14.91 -12.46 -22.77
N ARG A 261 -13.69 -12.26 -22.25
CA ARG A 261 -12.92 -13.33 -21.57
C ARG A 261 -13.56 -13.78 -20.26
N LEU A 262 -14.11 -12.84 -19.49
CA LEU A 262 -14.81 -13.13 -18.25
C LEU A 262 -16.09 -13.94 -18.50
N LEU A 263 -16.89 -13.55 -19.49
CA LEU A 263 -18.11 -14.26 -19.83
C LEU A 263 -17.82 -15.63 -20.44
N ASP A 264 -16.82 -15.75 -21.30
CA ASP A 264 -16.39 -17.03 -21.89
C ASP A 264 -15.98 -18.04 -20.80
N TYR A 265 -15.10 -17.63 -19.88
CA TYR A 265 -14.67 -18.46 -18.74
C TYR A 265 -15.86 -18.87 -17.84
N ARG A 266 -16.86 -18.01 -17.70
CA ARG A 266 -18.07 -18.26 -16.91
C ARG A 266 -19.21 -18.92 -17.68
N GLY A 267 -18.98 -19.38 -18.91
CA GLY A 267 -20.01 -20.03 -19.73
C GLY A 267 -21.19 -19.12 -20.11
N GLY A 268 -20.97 -17.81 -20.12
CA GLY A 268 -21.96 -16.77 -20.41
C GLY A 268 -22.68 -16.21 -19.17
N ASP A 269 -22.43 -16.75 -17.98
CA ASP A 269 -23.08 -16.29 -16.75
C ASP A 269 -22.46 -14.99 -16.21
N ALA A 270 -23.32 -14.00 -15.94
CA ALA A 270 -22.91 -12.76 -15.31
C ALA A 270 -22.27 -13.02 -13.92
N PRO A 271 -21.27 -12.21 -13.51
CA PRO A 271 -20.70 -12.29 -12.18
C PRO A 271 -21.70 -11.81 -11.10
N SER A 272 -21.53 -12.28 -9.87
CA SER A 272 -22.40 -11.92 -8.73
C SER A 272 -22.11 -10.53 -8.15
N PHE A 273 -21.00 -9.90 -8.53
CA PHE A 273 -20.61 -8.55 -8.18
C PHE A 273 -19.74 -7.95 -9.29
N GLY A 274 -19.64 -6.62 -9.32
CA GLY A 274 -18.72 -5.91 -10.22
C GLY A 274 -17.34 -5.82 -9.59
N ALA A 275 -17.27 -5.19 -8.41
CA ALA A 275 -16.05 -5.10 -7.62
C ALA A 275 -16.35 -5.04 -6.12
N ILE A 276 -15.35 -5.43 -5.32
CA ILE A 276 -15.30 -5.18 -3.88
C ILE A 276 -13.97 -4.52 -3.59
N TRP A 277 -14.00 -3.28 -3.14
CA TRP A 277 -12.81 -2.47 -2.90
C TRP A 277 -12.70 -2.18 -1.41
N VAL A 278 -11.59 -2.60 -0.80
CA VAL A 278 -11.28 -2.35 0.62
C VAL A 278 -10.10 -1.41 0.70
N ALA A 279 -10.25 -0.27 1.36
CA ALA A 279 -9.12 0.55 1.77
C ALA A 279 -8.80 0.25 3.25
N TYR A 280 -7.67 -0.39 3.50
CA TYR A 280 -7.11 -0.55 4.84
C TYR A 280 -6.14 0.59 5.11
N PHE A 281 -6.55 1.51 5.99
CA PHE A 281 -5.86 2.77 6.19
C PHE A 281 -4.47 2.58 6.80
N PRO A 282 -3.45 3.32 6.35
CA PRO A 282 -3.57 4.52 5.53
C PRO A 282 -3.64 4.30 4.02
N THR A 283 -3.00 3.25 3.49
CA THR A 283 -2.61 3.23 2.07
C THR A 283 -2.78 1.91 1.34
N GLN A 284 -3.26 0.84 1.98
CA GLN A 284 -3.45 -0.44 1.30
C GLN A 284 -4.86 -0.53 0.72
N MET A 285 -4.95 -0.98 -0.52
CA MET A 285 -6.18 -1.26 -1.24
C MET A 285 -6.19 -2.75 -1.61
N ILE A 286 -7.23 -3.46 -1.17
CA ILE A 286 -7.48 -4.86 -1.50
C ILE A 286 -8.71 -4.87 -2.39
N GLU A 287 -8.53 -5.25 -3.65
CA GLU A 287 -9.50 -5.07 -4.71
C GLU A 287 -9.86 -6.42 -5.32
N LEU A 288 -11.13 -6.81 -5.18
CA LEU A 288 -11.66 -8.02 -5.77
C LEU A 288 -12.48 -7.69 -6.99
N TYR A 289 -12.14 -8.32 -8.10
CA TYR A 289 -12.97 -8.41 -9.28
C TYR A 289 -13.32 -9.89 -9.50
N PRO A 290 -14.30 -10.22 -10.35
CA PRO A 290 -14.62 -11.61 -10.65
C PRO A 290 -13.39 -12.41 -11.09
N HIS A 291 -12.99 -13.37 -10.25
CA HIS A 291 -11.80 -14.23 -10.41
C HIS A 291 -10.44 -13.50 -10.38
N VAL A 292 -10.37 -12.31 -9.79
CA VAL A 292 -9.13 -11.55 -9.67
C VAL A 292 -9.02 -10.90 -8.31
N LEU A 293 -7.82 -10.98 -7.72
CA LEU A 293 -7.40 -10.17 -6.59
C LEU A 293 -6.32 -9.22 -7.07
N VAL A 294 -6.50 -7.91 -6.83
CA VAL A 294 -5.46 -6.91 -6.98
C VAL A 294 -5.18 -6.31 -5.60
N VAL A 295 -3.91 -6.23 -5.23
CA VAL A 295 -3.47 -5.54 -4.02
C VAL A 295 -2.63 -4.35 -4.43
N SER A 296 -3.19 -3.15 -4.28
CA SER A 296 -2.47 -1.89 -4.53
C SER A 296 -2.06 -1.27 -3.20
N THR A 297 -0.86 -0.69 -3.12
CA THR A 297 -0.40 -0.02 -1.89
C THR A 297 0.45 1.18 -2.21
N LEU A 298 0.13 2.29 -1.54
CA LEU A 298 0.87 3.54 -1.66
C LEU A 298 1.98 3.65 -0.61
N TYR A 299 3.14 4.09 -1.08
CA TYR A 299 4.32 4.39 -0.28
C TYR A 299 4.72 5.86 -0.54
N PRO A 300 4.32 6.78 0.33
CA PRO A 300 4.63 8.19 0.16
C PRO A 300 6.15 8.43 0.18
N LYS A 301 6.66 9.17 -0.82
CA LYS A 301 8.07 9.59 -0.93
C LYS A 301 8.26 11.06 -0.55
N GLY A 302 7.18 11.82 -0.57
CA GLY A 302 7.09 13.20 -0.07
C GLY A 302 5.67 13.75 -0.25
N PRO A 303 5.46 15.06 -0.03
CA PRO A 303 4.16 15.69 -0.23
C PRO A 303 3.65 15.62 -1.68
N GLN A 304 4.53 15.42 -2.65
CA GLN A 304 4.25 15.52 -4.09
C GLN A 304 4.76 14.32 -4.89
N GLU A 305 5.12 13.24 -4.21
CA GLU A 305 5.55 12.01 -4.86
C GLU A 305 5.12 10.81 -4.02
N THR A 306 4.46 9.87 -4.67
CA THR A 306 3.96 8.64 -4.05
C THR A 306 4.26 7.47 -4.98
N LEU A 307 4.84 6.40 -4.45
CA LEU A 307 5.01 5.16 -5.19
C LEU A 307 3.80 4.27 -4.96
N ASN A 308 3.13 3.84 -6.02
CA ASN A 308 2.12 2.78 -5.97
C ASN A 308 2.74 1.45 -6.42
N ILE A 309 2.60 0.40 -5.61
CA ILE A 309 2.92 -0.97 -6.00
C ILE A 309 1.61 -1.74 -6.13
N ILE A 310 1.41 -2.40 -7.26
CA ILE A 310 0.17 -3.12 -7.60
C ILE A 310 0.53 -4.57 -7.87
N GLU A 311 -0.02 -5.49 -7.11
CA GLU A 311 0.19 -6.93 -7.24
C GLU A 311 -1.08 -7.59 -7.80
N PHE A 312 -0.93 -8.35 -8.88
CA PHE A 312 -2.04 -9.03 -9.55
C PHE A 312 -2.00 -10.53 -9.24
N PHE A 313 -3.11 -11.04 -8.72
CA PHE A 313 -3.30 -12.44 -8.37
C PHE A 313 -4.52 -13.03 -9.06
N TYR A 314 -4.39 -14.28 -9.47
CA TYR A 314 -5.45 -15.04 -10.12
C TYR A 314 -5.50 -16.45 -9.51
N PRO A 315 -6.66 -17.13 -9.54
CA PRO A 315 -6.73 -18.55 -9.29
C PRO A 315 -5.69 -19.30 -10.14
N GLU A 316 -5.03 -20.31 -9.56
CA GLU A 316 -3.95 -21.07 -10.19
C GLU A 316 -4.33 -21.57 -11.59
N GLU A 317 -5.56 -22.05 -11.79
CA GLU A 317 -6.02 -22.53 -13.10
C GLU A 317 -6.08 -21.41 -14.14
N ILE A 318 -6.55 -20.21 -13.77
CA ILE A 318 -6.63 -19.07 -14.67
C ILE A 318 -5.22 -18.60 -15.03
N ALA A 319 -4.33 -18.52 -14.04
CA ALA A 319 -2.94 -18.16 -14.27
C ALA A 319 -2.23 -19.18 -15.20
N ALA A 320 -2.52 -20.47 -15.05
CA ALA A 320 -1.88 -21.54 -15.82
C ALA A 320 -2.44 -21.72 -17.24
N PHE A 321 -3.74 -21.53 -17.44
CA PHE A 321 -4.43 -21.94 -18.67
C PHE A 321 -5.15 -20.81 -19.41
N GLU A 322 -5.47 -19.70 -18.75
CA GLU A 322 -6.28 -18.61 -19.30
C GLU A 322 -5.46 -17.32 -19.46
N ARG A 323 -4.35 -17.38 -20.21
CA ARG A 323 -3.42 -16.24 -20.32
C ARG A 323 -4.10 -14.97 -20.85
N GLU A 324 -4.95 -15.11 -21.86
CA GLU A 324 -5.69 -13.98 -22.45
C GLU A 324 -6.64 -13.32 -21.44
N PHE A 325 -7.23 -14.08 -20.50
CA PHE A 325 -8.06 -13.53 -19.43
C PHE A 325 -7.23 -12.58 -18.55
N VAL A 326 -6.06 -13.05 -18.10
CA VAL A 326 -5.19 -12.27 -17.22
C VAL A 326 -4.66 -11.02 -17.92
N GLU A 327 -4.19 -11.15 -19.16
CA GLU A 327 -3.71 -10.01 -19.92
C GLU A 327 -4.82 -8.98 -20.18
N ALA A 328 -6.04 -9.44 -20.49
CA ALA A 328 -7.18 -8.55 -20.69
C ALA A 328 -7.60 -7.83 -19.40
N GLN A 329 -7.67 -8.54 -18.27
CA GLN A 329 -8.04 -7.93 -17.00
C GLN A 329 -6.98 -6.94 -16.51
N ARG A 330 -5.69 -7.31 -16.59
CA ARG A 330 -4.61 -6.39 -16.22
C ARG A 330 -4.62 -5.14 -17.09
N ALA A 331 -4.86 -5.28 -18.39
CA ALA A 331 -4.99 -4.12 -19.28
C ALA A 331 -6.19 -3.22 -18.91
N ALA A 332 -7.33 -3.79 -18.54
CA ALA A 332 -8.50 -3.03 -18.08
C ALA A 332 -8.22 -2.27 -16.76
N TYR A 333 -7.53 -2.91 -15.82
CA TYR A 333 -7.08 -2.24 -14.59
C TYR A 333 -6.16 -1.05 -14.91
N LEU A 334 -5.17 -1.25 -15.78
CA LEU A 334 -4.21 -0.20 -16.15
C LEU A 334 -4.86 0.96 -16.94
N GLU A 335 -5.92 0.69 -17.73
CA GLU A 335 -6.72 1.75 -18.36
C GLU A 335 -7.33 2.67 -17.29
N THR A 336 -8.02 2.10 -16.30
CA THR A 336 -8.60 2.85 -15.18
C THR A 336 -7.52 3.59 -14.38
N MET A 337 -6.40 2.93 -14.08
CA MET A 337 -5.29 3.55 -13.34
C MET A 337 -4.75 4.82 -14.03
N ILE A 338 -4.62 4.80 -15.36
CA ILE A 338 -4.16 5.98 -16.13
C ILE A 338 -5.21 7.10 -16.08
N GLU A 339 -6.49 6.75 -16.13
CA GLU A 339 -7.59 7.70 -16.02
C GLU A 339 -7.64 8.33 -14.61
N ASP A 340 -7.48 7.53 -13.54
CA ASP A 340 -7.38 8.01 -12.16
C ASP A 340 -6.21 8.96 -11.93
N ASP A 341 -5.06 8.67 -12.55
CA ASP A 341 -3.89 9.54 -12.53
C ASP A 341 -4.23 10.93 -13.06
N GLU A 342 -4.99 11.01 -14.17
CA GLU A 342 -5.43 12.28 -14.72
C GLU A 342 -6.34 13.05 -13.75
N ILE A 343 -7.26 12.36 -13.07
CA ILE A 343 -8.14 12.95 -12.04
C ILE A 343 -7.27 13.52 -10.91
N ALA A 344 -6.36 12.72 -10.37
CA ALA A 344 -5.50 13.08 -9.25
C ALA A 344 -4.57 14.26 -9.60
N GLU A 345 -3.96 14.27 -10.78
CA GLU A 345 -3.13 15.38 -11.25
C GLU A 345 -3.94 16.68 -11.41
N ARG A 346 -5.18 16.60 -11.91
CA ARG A 346 -6.09 17.76 -12.01
C ARG A 346 -6.47 18.29 -10.63
N MET A 347 -6.79 17.39 -9.69
CA MET A 347 -7.12 17.76 -8.31
C MET A 347 -5.92 18.42 -7.61
N ASP A 348 -4.75 17.80 -7.67
CA ASP A 348 -3.51 18.34 -7.10
C ASP A 348 -3.15 19.70 -7.71
N ALA A 349 -3.25 19.82 -9.04
CA ALA A 349 -3.05 21.09 -9.72
C ALA A 349 -3.99 22.19 -9.19
N GLY A 350 -5.28 21.91 -9.03
CA GLY A 350 -6.25 22.85 -8.47
C GLY A 350 -5.93 23.25 -7.03
N ARG A 351 -5.67 22.27 -6.17
CA ARG A 351 -5.29 22.46 -4.75
C ARG A 351 -4.03 23.32 -4.62
N LEU A 352 -3.04 23.13 -5.50
CA LEU A 352 -1.81 23.93 -5.49
C LEU A 352 -2.10 25.42 -5.74
N ARG A 353 -3.07 25.76 -6.59
CA ARG A 353 -3.45 27.17 -6.84
C ARG A 353 -4.16 27.77 -5.63
N LEU A 354 -4.97 27.00 -4.91
CA LEU A 354 -5.58 27.42 -3.65
C LEU A 354 -4.52 27.62 -2.56
N HIS A 355 -3.62 26.65 -2.39
CA HIS A 355 -2.52 26.71 -1.42
C HIS A 355 -1.61 27.92 -1.64
N ARG A 356 -1.20 28.21 -2.89
CA ARG A 356 -0.39 29.41 -3.23
C ARG A 356 -1.07 30.74 -2.90
N ARG A 357 -2.39 30.74 -2.83
CA ARG A 357 -3.20 31.92 -2.46
C ARG A 357 -3.54 31.94 -0.96
N ALA A 358 -3.09 30.96 -0.19
CA ALA A 358 -3.48 30.72 1.20
C ALA A 358 -5.02 30.67 1.38
N VAL A 359 -5.72 30.10 0.39
CA VAL A 359 -7.18 29.91 0.42
C VAL A 359 -7.49 28.47 0.76
N SER A 360 -8.38 28.26 1.72
CA SER A 360 -9.03 26.98 1.96
C SER A 360 -10.46 27.06 1.46
N ASP A 361 -10.77 26.31 0.40
CA ASP A 361 -12.09 26.27 -0.22
C ASP A 361 -12.36 24.85 -0.70
N ALA A 362 -13.56 24.35 -0.41
CA ALA A 362 -13.97 22.98 -0.68
C ALA A 362 -15.49 22.88 -0.78
N GLY A 363 -15.96 21.98 -1.64
CA GLY A 363 -17.38 21.64 -1.75
C GLY A 363 -17.84 20.63 -0.69
N PRO A 364 -19.16 20.40 -0.57
CA PRO A 364 -19.70 19.32 0.24
C PRO A 364 -19.45 17.95 -0.40
N TYR A 365 -19.59 16.87 0.36
CA TYR A 365 -19.63 15.52 -0.20
C TYR A 365 -21.01 15.14 -0.73
N GLN A 366 -21.04 14.37 -1.80
CA GLN A 366 -22.18 13.67 -2.37
C GLN A 366 -22.38 12.35 -1.60
N SER A 367 -23.56 12.14 -1.02
CA SER A 367 -23.94 10.83 -0.46
C SER A 367 -24.86 10.07 -1.44
N PRO A 368 -24.68 8.76 -1.63
CA PRO A 368 -23.73 7.89 -0.93
C PRO A 368 -22.35 7.73 -1.60
N LEU A 369 -22.11 8.33 -2.78
CA LEU A 369 -20.96 7.96 -3.61
C LEU A 369 -19.61 8.43 -3.04
N GLU A 370 -19.61 9.46 -2.19
CA GLU A 370 -18.40 10.02 -1.56
C GLU A 370 -18.35 9.76 -0.03
N ASP A 371 -19.18 8.83 0.49
CA ASP A 371 -19.20 8.54 1.94
C ASP A 371 -17.89 7.89 2.43
N GLY A 372 -17.16 7.17 1.55
CA GLY A 372 -15.81 6.69 1.82
C GLY A 372 -14.81 7.81 2.13
N MET A 373 -14.80 8.88 1.34
CA MET A 373 -13.98 10.07 1.62
C MET A 373 -14.31 10.70 2.98
N ARG A 374 -15.61 10.82 3.30
CA ARG A 374 -16.05 11.34 4.60
C ARG A 374 -15.49 10.53 5.75
N HIS A 375 -15.56 9.20 5.63
CA HIS A 375 -15.04 8.28 6.63
C HIS A 375 -13.51 8.40 6.77
N PHE A 376 -12.78 8.40 5.66
CA PHE A 376 -11.33 8.54 5.63
C PHE A 376 -10.85 9.85 6.23
N HIS A 377 -11.46 11.00 5.88
CA HIS A 377 -11.06 12.30 6.44
C HIS A 377 -11.40 12.42 7.93
N ALA A 378 -12.42 11.73 8.43
CA ALA A 378 -12.69 11.62 9.86
C ALA A 378 -11.61 10.78 10.55
N TRP A 379 -11.24 9.63 9.98
CA TRP A 379 -10.15 8.79 10.49
C TRP A 379 -8.81 9.55 10.50
N TYR A 380 -8.45 10.21 9.40
CA TYR A 380 -7.19 10.94 9.24
C TYR A 380 -6.99 11.99 10.35
N ARG A 381 -8.03 12.77 10.65
CA ARG A 381 -7.99 13.74 11.76
C ARG A 381 -7.79 13.07 13.12
N ARG A 382 -8.50 11.97 13.40
CA ARG A 382 -8.33 11.21 14.66
C ARG A 382 -6.93 10.65 14.80
N ALA A 383 -6.37 10.11 13.71
CA ALA A 383 -5.05 9.51 13.68
C ALA A 383 -3.96 10.55 14.01
N LEU A 384 -4.05 11.76 13.43
CA LEU A 384 -3.15 12.86 13.76
C LEU A 384 -3.30 13.36 15.21
N MET A 385 -4.54 13.44 15.72
CA MET A 385 -4.80 13.93 17.09
C MET A 385 -4.34 12.95 18.19
N THR A 386 -4.55 11.65 17.99
CA THR A 386 -4.25 10.62 19.01
C THR A 386 -2.75 10.56 19.31
N SER A 387 -1.92 10.71 18.29
CA SER A 387 -0.46 10.72 18.44
C SER A 387 0.07 11.98 19.14
N ALA A 388 -0.63 13.11 19.02
CA ALA A 388 -0.27 14.34 19.72
C ALA A 388 -0.51 14.28 21.23
N VAL A 389 -1.53 13.52 21.67
CA VAL A 389 -1.80 13.26 23.09
C VAL A 389 -0.75 12.30 23.66
N GLY A 390 -0.39 11.25 22.91
CA GLY A 390 0.67 10.31 23.31
C GLY A 390 2.05 10.98 23.46
N ALA A 391 2.40 11.91 22.55
CA ALA A 391 3.63 12.70 22.67
C ALA A 391 3.63 13.59 23.93
N ARG A 392 2.47 14.12 24.33
CA ARG A 392 2.32 14.96 25.52
C ARG A 392 2.45 14.15 26.82
N GLU A 393 1.86 12.96 26.88
CA GLU A 393 2.00 12.06 28.04
C GLU A 393 3.42 11.51 28.22
N VAL A 394 4.13 11.23 27.12
CA VAL A 394 5.54 10.79 27.16
C VAL A 394 6.46 11.95 27.63
N MET A 395 6.19 13.18 27.20
CA MET A 395 6.94 14.37 27.67
C MET A 395 6.65 14.72 29.14
N ASP A 396 5.40 14.57 29.60
CA ASP A 396 5.03 14.80 31.01
C ASP A 396 5.59 13.70 31.94
N LYS A 397 5.62 12.43 31.49
CA LYS A 397 6.27 11.33 32.23
C LYS A 397 7.80 11.46 32.24
N GLY A 398 8.40 12.01 31.19
CA GLY A 398 9.83 12.32 31.12
C GLY A 398 10.26 13.43 32.08
N HIS A 399 9.40 14.44 32.30
CA HIS A 399 9.64 15.48 33.31
C HIS A 399 9.44 14.98 34.75
N ALA A 400 8.50 14.06 34.99
CA ALA A 400 8.29 13.49 36.33
C ALA A 400 9.46 12.63 36.84
N LEU A 401 10.29 12.09 35.93
CA LEU A 401 11.47 11.28 36.27
C LEU A 401 12.77 12.10 36.45
N CYS A 402 12.76 13.41 36.18
CA CYS A 402 13.93 14.28 36.35
C CYS A 402 13.85 15.25 37.55
N VAL A 403 12.83 15.15 38.41
CA VAL A 403 12.62 16.07 39.56
C VAL A 403 12.68 15.35 40.92
N MET A 404 13.39 14.21 41.03
CA MET A 404 13.62 13.52 42.31
C MET A 404 15.07 13.07 42.50
N ASP A 405 16.04 13.95 42.22
CA ASP A 405 17.41 13.75 42.72
C ASP A 405 18.14 15.10 42.88
N ASP A 406 17.65 15.93 43.82
CA ASP A 406 18.38 17.10 44.32
C ASP A 406 17.91 17.41 45.76
N SER A 407 18.27 16.54 46.71
CA SER A 407 18.30 16.90 48.13
C SER A 407 19.34 16.07 48.89
N VAL A 408 20.61 16.47 48.78
CA VAL A 408 21.64 16.15 49.77
C VAL A 408 22.15 17.46 50.35
N THR A 409 21.79 17.71 51.60
CA THR A 409 22.57 18.48 52.58
C THR A 409 22.72 17.64 53.82
#